data_AF-A0A5C5RB39-F1
#
_entry.id   AF-A0A5C5RB39-F1
#
_cell.length_a   1.000
_cell.length_b   1.000
_cell.length_c   1.000
_cell.angle_alpha   90.00
_cell.angle_beta   90.00
_cell.angle_gamma   90.00
#
_symmetry.space_group_name_H-M   'P 1'
#
loop_
_entity.id
_entity.type
_entity.pdbx_description
1 polymer ?
#
loop_
_entity_poly.entity_id
_entity_poly.type
_entity_poly.pdbx_seq_one_letter_code
_entity_poly.pdbx_strand_id
1 'polypeptide(L)'
;MSNPDADKIREEAVQRIADRPNMVLKGDPIEELAKAHERHAARLKQLMVTLRDVCRTNYLGDTIEGRAATYNLGVAVHDHEHSVVQNFQREAAEALSIAAALRQIAKDIGDTELASAEGIMVRWE
;
A
#
# COMPACT_ATOMS: atom_id res chain seq x y z
N MET A 1 -39.17 36.78 -7.84
CA MET A 1 -38.55 37.03 -9.16
C MET A 1 -37.14 36.51 -9.07
N SER A 2 -36.78 35.49 -9.86
CA SER A 2 -35.43 34.91 -9.83
C SER A 2 -34.42 35.94 -10.31
N ASN A 3 -33.25 35.99 -9.67
CA ASN A 3 -32.18 36.90 -10.04
C ASN A 3 -31.33 36.23 -11.13
N PRO A 4 -31.47 36.62 -12.42
CA PRO A 4 -30.94 35.86 -13.55
C PRO A 4 -29.41 35.73 -13.54
N ASP A 5 -28.72 36.68 -12.92
CA ASP A 5 -27.27 36.64 -12.77
C ASP A 5 -26.82 35.63 -11.70
N ALA A 6 -27.61 35.44 -10.64
CA ALA A 6 -27.33 34.45 -9.61
C ALA A 6 -27.54 33.02 -10.13
N ASP A 7 -28.54 32.83 -10.99
CA ASP A 7 -28.80 31.53 -11.63
C ASP A 7 -27.71 31.16 -12.63
N LYS A 8 -27.20 32.12 -13.42
CA LYS A 8 -26.04 31.91 -14.30
C LYS A 8 -24.78 31.54 -13.54
N ILE A 9 -24.48 32.22 -12.45
CA ILE A 9 -23.31 31.91 -11.62
C ILE A 9 -23.44 30.52 -10.99
N ARG A 10 -24.67 30.10 -10.61
CA ARG A 10 -24.92 28.74 -10.10
C ARG A 10 -24.73 27.69 -11.18
N GLU A 11 -25.29 27.88 -12.36
CA GLU A 11 -25.11 26.94 -13.48
C GLU A 11 -23.62 26.81 -13.84
N GLU A 12 -22.90 27.92 -13.93
CA GLU A 12 -21.48 27.91 -14.25
C GLU A 12 -20.64 27.23 -13.14
N ALA A 13 -21.01 27.41 -11.86
CA ALA A 13 -20.37 26.72 -10.74
C ALA A 13 -20.65 25.21 -10.76
N VAL A 14 -21.88 24.80 -11.05
CA VAL A 14 -22.27 23.39 -11.18
C VAL A 14 -21.53 22.73 -12.35
N GLN A 15 -21.44 23.41 -13.51
CA GLN A 15 -20.66 22.94 -14.64
C GLN A 15 -19.18 22.78 -14.29
N ARG A 16 -18.57 23.76 -13.62
CA ARG A 16 -17.16 23.69 -13.20
C ARG A 16 -16.90 22.59 -12.16
N ILE A 17 -17.88 22.26 -11.32
CA ILE A 17 -17.79 21.12 -10.39
C ILE A 17 -17.91 19.78 -11.13
N ALA A 18 -18.82 19.70 -12.12
CA ALA A 18 -18.96 18.51 -12.96
C ALA A 18 -17.74 18.26 -13.87
N ASP A 19 -17.12 19.34 -14.35
CA ASP A 19 -15.92 19.31 -15.20
C ASP A 19 -14.61 19.19 -14.39
N ARG A 20 -14.66 19.28 -13.05
CA ARG A 20 -13.50 18.87 -12.24
C ARG A 20 -13.25 17.39 -12.56
N PRO A 21 -12.02 17.01 -12.93
CA PRO A 21 -11.68 15.61 -13.12
C PRO A 21 -11.94 14.90 -11.81
N ASN A 22 -13.10 14.24 -11.73
CA ASN A 22 -13.45 13.40 -10.60
C ASN A 22 -12.36 12.33 -10.54
N MET A 23 -11.57 12.30 -9.46
CA MET A 23 -10.49 11.30 -9.29
C MET A 23 -11.04 9.87 -9.33
N VAL A 24 -12.36 9.72 -9.30
CA VAL A 24 -13.13 8.49 -9.49
C VAL A 24 -13.37 8.21 -10.99
N LEU A 25 -12.30 8.11 -11.78
CA LEU A 25 -12.37 7.60 -13.16
C LEU A 25 -11.65 6.25 -13.24
N LYS A 26 -12.45 5.17 -13.25
CA LYS A 26 -12.10 3.77 -13.55
C LYS A 26 -10.86 3.22 -12.84
N GLY A 27 -11.09 2.72 -11.62
CA GLY A 27 -10.07 2.19 -10.72
C GLY A 27 -9.44 3.33 -9.96
N ASP A 28 -9.87 3.54 -8.71
CA ASP A 28 -9.30 4.57 -7.84
C ASP A 28 -7.76 4.38 -7.81
N PRO A 29 -6.97 5.36 -8.28
CA PRO A 29 -5.52 5.23 -8.37
C PRO A 29 -4.89 5.00 -7.00
N ILE A 30 -5.51 5.50 -5.93
CA ILE A 30 -5.06 5.29 -4.55
C ILE A 30 -5.29 3.83 -4.15
N GLU A 31 -6.43 3.25 -4.52
CA GLU A 31 -6.72 1.83 -4.26
C GLU A 31 -5.82 0.89 -5.07
N GLU A 32 -5.51 1.21 -6.33
CA GLU A 32 -4.56 0.40 -7.11
C GLU A 32 -3.12 0.51 -6.56
N LEU A 33 -2.72 1.68 -6.04
CA LEU A 33 -1.45 1.82 -5.35
C LEU A 33 -1.43 1.02 -4.03
N ALA A 34 -2.51 1.07 -3.25
CA ALA A 34 -2.65 0.27 -2.03
C ALA A 34 -2.54 -1.24 -2.32
N LYS A 35 -3.25 -1.72 -3.35
CA LYS A 35 -3.13 -3.11 -3.83
C LYS A 35 -1.72 -3.45 -4.30
N ALA A 36 -0.99 -2.52 -4.91
CA ALA A 36 0.39 -2.76 -5.33
C ALA A 36 1.31 -3.01 -4.11
N HIS A 37 1.14 -2.25 -3.03
CA HIS A 37 1.84 -2.48 -1.77
C HIS A 37 1.45 -3.81 -1.11
N GLU A 38 0.17 -4.21 -1.16
CA GLU A 38 -0.27 -5.53 -0.69
C GLU A 38 0.33 -6.68 -1.50
N ARG A 39 0.37 -6.55 -2.83
CA ARG A 39 1.06 -7.52 -3.71
C ARG A 39 2.55 -7.59 -3.40
N HIS A 40 3.20 -6.46 -3.09
CA HIS A 40 4.60 -6.43 -2.66
C HIS A 40 4.82 -7.19 -1.35
N ALA A 41 4.01 -6.90 -0.33
CA ALA A 41 4.06 -7.61 0.95
C ALA A 41 3.81 -9.12 0.78
N ALA A 42 2.89 -9.52 -0.12
CA ALA A 42 2.64 -10.92 -0.44
C ALA A 42 3.87 -11.60 -1.09
N ARG A 43 4.53 -10.92 -2.03
CA ARG A 43 5.78 -11.42 -2.65
C ARG A 43 6.90 -11.58 -1.62
N LEU A 44 7.08 -10.62 -0.71
CA LEU A 44 8.07 -10.73 0.37
C LEU A 44 7.79 -11.94 1.27
N LYS A 45 6.52 -12.19 1.61
CA LYS A 45 6.13 -13.38 2.38
C LYS A 45 6.47 -14.68 1.65
N GLN A 46 6.25 -14.75 0.34
CA GLN A 46 6.61 -15.91 -0.46
C GLN A 46 8.13 -16.11 -0.57
N LEU A 47 8.89 -15.02 -0.70
CA LEU A 47 10.36 -15.06 -0.70
C LEU A 47 10.91 -15.59 0.62
N MET A 48 10.34 -15.19 1.76
CA MET A 48 10.75 -15.70 3.08
C MET A 48 10.57 -17.22 3.19
N VAL A 49 9.46 -17.77 2.68
CA VAL A 49 9.21 -19.22 2.67
C VAL A 49 10.23 -19.92 1.77
N THR A 50 10.44 -19.38 0.57
CA THR A 50 11.39 -19.95 -0.41
C THR A 50 12.82 -19.93 0.12
N LEU A 51 13.24 -18.84 0.78
CA LEU A 51 14.56 -18.70 1.37
C LEU A 51 14.79 -19.77 2.44
N ARG A 52 13.80 -19.99 3.31
CA ARG A 52 13.86 -21.04 4.34
C ARG A 52 14.02 -22.43 3.73
N ASP A 53 13.32 -22.72 2.65
CA ASP A 53 13.41 -24.01 1.95
C ASP A 53 14.78 -24.21 1.30
N VAL A 54 15.32 -23.15 0.66
CA VAL A 54 16.67 -23.17 0.07
C VAL A 54 17.73 -23.35 1.15
N CYS A 55 17.68 -22.61 2.26
CA CYS A 55 18.64 -22.74 3.36
C CYS A 55 18.60 -24.12 4.03
N ARG A 56 17.41 -24.71 4.18
CA ARG A 56 17.25 -26.07 4.72
C ARG A 56 17.72 -27.17 3.74
N THR A 57 17.47 -26.99 2.45
CA THR A 57 17.79 -27.98 1.42
C THR A 57 19.26 -27.92 1.01
N ASN A 58 19.84 -26.72 0.98
CA ASN A 58 21.26 -26.50 0.67
C ASN A 58 22.17 -26.65 1.90
N TYR A 59 21.71 -27.30 2.97
CA TYR A 59 22.64 -27.90 3.92
C TYR A 59 23.50 -28.90 3.13
N LEU A 60 24.67 -28.43 2.72
CA LEU A 60 25.81 -29.25 2.32
C LEU A 60 26.02 -30.20 3.50
N GLY A 61 25.58 -31.45 3.35
CA GLY A 61 25.76 -32.48 4.37
C GLY A 61 27.23 -32.57 4.76
N ASP A 62 27.51 -33.07 5.96
CA ASP A 62 28.85 -33.18 6.54
C ASP A 62 29.89 -33.65 5.50
N THR A 63 30.64 -32.70 4.93
CA THR A 63 31.85 -33.03 4.19
C THR A 63 32.87 -33.47 5.24
N ILE A 64 33.25 -34.74 5.19
CA ILE A 64 34.01 -35.51 6.18
C ILE A 64 35.33 -34.82 6.62
N GLU A 65 35.84 -33.87 5.84
CA GLU A 65 37.13 -33.21 6.08
C GLU A 65 37.08 -31.92 6.92
N GLY A 66 35.89 -31.46 7.36
CA GLY A 66 35.80 -30.12 7.96
C GLY A 66 34.65 -29.86 8.93
N ARG A 67 34.26 -30.80 9.81
CA ARG A 67 33.13 -30.62 10.76
C ARG A 67 33.07 -29.26 11.47
N ALA A 68 34.21 -28.70 11.88
CA ALA A 68 34.25 -27.37 12.51
C ALA A 68 34.01 -26.22 11.51
N ALA A 69 34.53 -26.34 10.29
CA ALA A 69 34.28 -25.39 9.20
C ALA A 69 32.82 -25.46 8.73
N THR A 70 32.26 -26.66 8.59
CA THR A 70 30.85 -26.90 8.26
C THR A 70 29.93 -26.34 9.36
N TYR A 71 30.29 -26.51 10.64
CA TYR A 71 29.54 -25.94 11.77
C TYR A 71 29.53 -24.40 11.74
N ASN A 72 30.70 -23.76 11.60
CA ASN A 72 30.78 -22.29 11.56
C ASN A 72 30.05 -21.71 10.34
N LEU A 73 30.13 -22.37 9.18
CA LEU A 73 29.36 -22.00 7.99
C LEU A 73 27.86 -22.15 8.24
N GLY A 74 27.42 -23.22 8.91
CA GLY A 74 26.03 -23.43 9.27
C GLY A 74 25.47 -22.33 10.18
N VAL A 75 26.23 -21.95 11.23
CA VAL A 75 25.84 -20.85 12.12
C VAL A 75 25.78 -19.53 11.37
N ALA A 76 26.80 -19.21 10.56
CA ALA A 76 26.82 -17.98 9.77
C ALA A 76 25.67 -17.89 8.75
N VAL A 77 25.33 -19.00 8.09
CA VAL A 77 24.20 -19.08 7.16
C VAL A 77 22.88 -18.93 7.91
N HIS A 78 22.71 -19.57 9.06
CA HIS A 78 21.51 -19.43 9.89
C HIS A 78 21.31 -18.00 10.39
N ASP A 79 22.36 -17.35 10.90
CA ASP A 79 22.29 -15.98 11.40
C ASP A 79 22.02 -14.99 10.27
N HIS A 80 22.62 -15.22 9.08
CA HIS A 80 22.36 -14.42 7.90
C HIS A 80 20.92 -14.60 7.39
N GLU A 81 20.43 -15.85 7.30
CA GLU A 81 19.03 -16.16 6.97
C GLU A 81 18.09 -15.44 7.94
N HIS A 82 18.36 -15.53 9.24
CA HIS A 82 17.55 -14.90 10.26
C HIS A 82 17.50 -13.38 10.09
N SER A 83 18.65 -12.75 9.83
CA SER A 83 18.74 -11.30 9.56
C SER A 83 17.94 -10.89 8.32
N VAL A 84 18.07 -11.63 7.22
CA VAL A 84 17.35 -11.36 5.97
C VAL A 84 15.84 -11.54 6.15
N VAL A 85 15.40 -12.61 6.82
CA VAL A 85 13.99 -12.84 7.12
C VAL A 85 13.40 -11.73 7.98
N GLN A 86 14.10 -11.29 9.03
CA GLN A 86 13.65 -10.17 9.86
C GLN A 86 13.49 -8.87 9.05
N ASN A 87 14.43 -8.59 8.14
CA ASN A 87 14.33 -7.42 7.27
C ASN A 87 13.11 -7.49 6.34
N PHE A 88 12.86 -8.65 5.71
CA PHE A 88 11.66 -8.85 4.88
C PHE A 88 10.36 -8.79 5.67
N GLN A 89 10.36 -9.26 6.92
CA GLN A 89 9.19 -9.12 7.81
C GLN A 89 8.88 -7.64 8.08
N ARG A 90 9.90 -6.84 8.40
CA ARG A 90 9.75 -5.40 8.62
C ARG A 90 9.23 -4.68 7.37
N GLU A 91 9.83 -4.96 6.21
CA GLU A 91 9.42 -4.33 4.95
C GLU A 91 7.99 -4.73 4.54
N ALA A 92 7.61 -6.00 4.75
CA ALA A 92 6.25 -6.45 4.49
C ALA A 92 5.23 -5.76 5.42
N ALA A 93 5.57 -5.57 6.70
CA ALA A 93 4.72 -4.85 7.65
C ALA A 93 4.57 -3.36 7.28
N GLU A 94 5.67 -2.72 6.87
CA GLU A 94 5.67 -1.34 6.40
C GLU A 94 4.82 -1.16 5.14
N ALA A 95 4.95 -2.04 4.15
CA ALA A 95 4.14 -2.01 2.95
C ALA A 95 2.63 -2.15 3.26
N LEU A 96 2.25 -3.00 4.20
CA LEU A 96 0.85 -3.12 4.64
C LEU A 96 0.36 -1.87 5.37
N SER A 97 1.22 -1.25 6.19
CA SER A 97 0.92 0.03 6.85
C SER A 97 0.66 1.14 5.82
N ILE A 98 1.48 1.23 4.78
CA ILE A 98 1.31 2.20 3.69
C ILE A 98 0.00 1.95 2.95
N ALA A 99 -0.33 0.69 2.62
CA ALA A 99 -1.60 0.37 1.97
C ALA A 99 -2.81 0.80 2.81
N ALA A 100 -2.77 0.60 4.14
CA ALA A 100 -3.81 1.05 5.04
C ALA A 100 -3.91 2.59 5.09
N ALA A 101 -2.77 3.28 5.17
CA ALA A 101 -2.73 4.74 5.17
C ALA A 101 -3.28 5.33 3.87
N LEU A 102 -2.97 4.74 2.71
CA LEU A 102 -3.51 5.15 1.42
C LEU A 102 -5.04 5.05 1.37
N ARG A 103 -5.63 3.97 1.89
CA ARG A 103 -7.09 3.84 1.96
C ARG A 103 -7.72 4.82 2.93
N GLN A 104 -7.05 5.14 4.03
CA GLN A 104 -7.53 6.17 4.95
C GLN A 104 -7.52 7.54 4.26
N ILE A 105 -6.46 7.88 3.52
CA ILE A 105 -6.40 9.12 2.72
C ILE A 105 -7.52 9.16 1.68
N ALA A 106 -7.77 8.06 0.96
CA ALA A 106 -8.86 7.99 -0.01
C ALA A 106 -10.23 8.24 0.65
N LYS A 107 -10.45 7.68 1.84
CA LYS A 107 -11.66 7.92 2.63
C LYS A 107 -11.78 9.38 3.06
N ASP A 108 -10.70 9.95 3.62
CA ASP A 108 -10.69 11.34 4.09
C ASP A 108 -10.96 12.31 2.93
N ILE A 109 -10.40 12.05 1.74
CA ILE A 109 -10.71 12.81 0.53
C ILE A 109 -12.21 12.69 0.20
N GLY A 110 -12.75 11.47 0.16
CA GLY A 110 -14.18 11.25 -0.08
C GLY A 110 -15.08 11.98 0.90
N ASP A 111 -14.76 11.93 2.19
CA ASP A 111 -15.52 12.59 3.26
C ASP A 111 -15.44 14.13 3.14
N THR A 112 -14.28 14.70 2.78
CA THR A 112 -14.12 16.16 2.57
C THR A 112 -14.83 16.67 1.31
N GLU A 113 -14.84 15.90 0.22
CA GLU A 113 -15.57 16.24 -1.00
C GLU A 113 -17.10 16.14 -0.77
N LEU A 114 -17.56 15.13 -0.01
CA LEU A 114 -18.96 15.00 0.39
C LEU A 114 -19.41 16.17 1.29
N ALA A 115 -18.60 16.51 2.31
CA ALA A 115 -18.87 17.64 3.20
C ALA A 115 -18.87 18.99 2.46
N SER A 116 -18.03 19.14 1.42
CA SER A 116 -18.05 20.32 0.56
C SER A 116 -19.32 20.38 -0.30
N ALA A 117 -19.77 19.24 -0.85
CA ALA A 117 -21.01 19.16 -1.61
C ALA A 117 -22.25 19.47 -0.75
N GLU A 118 -22.30 18.95 0.48
CA GLU A 118 -23.38 19.23 1.44
C GLU A 118 -23.31 20.66 2.00
N GLY A 119 -22.11 21.19 2.27
CA GLY A 119 -21.91 22.54 2.77
C GLY A 119 -22.33 23.65 1.79
N ILE A 120 -22.33 23.37 0.49
CA ILE A 120 -22.88 24.28 -0.54
C ILE A 120 -24.42 24.33 -0.48
N MET A 121 -25.08 23.24 -0.06
CA MET A 121 -26.55 23.15 0.02
C MET A 121 -27.13 23.84 1.28
N VAL A 122 -26.38 23.89 2.39
CA VAL A 122 -26.90 24.37 3.69
C VAL A 122 -26.70 25.88 3.92
N ARG A 123 -25.94 26.59 3.07
CA ARG A 123 -25.59 28.01 3.27
C ARG A 123 -26.47 29.05 2.57
N TRP A 124 -27.74 28.71 2.33
CA TRP A 124 -28.73 29.61 1.74
C TRP A 124 -30.07 29.56 2.49
N GLU A 125 -30.05 29.97 3.76
CA GLU A 125 -31.22 30.55 4.43
C GLU A 125 -30.87 31.98 4.90
#